data_AF-A0A699Z1D0-F1
#
_entry.id   AF-A0A699Z1D0-F1
#
_cell.length_a   1.000
_cell.length_b   1.000
_cell.length_c   1.000
_cell.angle_alpha   90.00
_cell.angle_beta   90.00
_cell.angle_gamma   90.00
#
_symmetry.space_group_name_H-M   'P 1'
#
loop_
_entity.id
_entity.type
_entity.pdbx_description
1 polymer ?
#
loop_
_entity_poly.entity_id
_entity_poly.type
_entity_poly.pdbx_seq_one_letter_code
_entity_poly.pdbx_strand_id
1 'polypeptide(L)'
;MDLTKLARWLCRIEDGYCANPYHNRSHAADVVQTMHMLLTKGGLMPGYADHLTQLAAYLAAVCHDYQHIGRTNDWLVETQDELALRYNDRSPMENHHLAGAFSLLKHPDLNFLQAMPKASYDRLRKLMIELVLGTE
;
A
#
# COMPACT_ATOMS: atom_id res chain seq x y z
N MET A 1 -0.96 -18.02 5.73
CA MET A 1 -1.84 -17.04 5.04
C MET A 1 -2.75 -17.81 4.12
N ASP A 2 -3.99 -17.35 3.97
CA ASP A 2 -4.95 -17.93 3.02
C ASP A 2 -4.70 -17.32 1.63
N LEU A 3 -4.24 -18.13 0.68
CA LEU A 3 -3.86 -17.66 -0.66
C LEU A 3 -5.07 -17.23 -1.51
N THR A 4 -6.24 -17.83 -1.28
CA THR A 4 -7.47 -17.43 -1.99
C THR A 4 -7.92 -16.05 -1.53
N LYS A 5 -7.87 -15.78 -0.21
CA LYS A 5 -8.16 -14.44 0.32
C LYS A 5 -7.14 -13.41 -0.14
N LEU A 6 -5.86 -13.79 -0.22
CA LEU A 6 -4.80 -12.91 -0.72
C LEU A 6 -5.05 -12.54 -2.19
N ALA A 7 -5.32 -13.52 -3.05
CA ALA A 7 -5.62 -13.28 -4.46
C ALA A 7 -6.85 -12.36 -4.63
N ARG A 8 -7.92 -12.60 -3.87
CA ARG A 8 -9.11 -11.73 -3.88
C ARG A 8 -8.79 -10.31 -3.44
N TRP A 9 -8.01 -10.15 -2.38
CA TRP A 9 -7.59 -8.83 -1.91
C TRP A 9 -6.72 -8.11 -2.95
N LEU A 10 -5.78 -8.82 -3.59
CA LEU A 10 -4.95 -8.26 -4.67
C LEU A 10 -5.78 -7.80 -5.87
N CYS A 11 -6.77 -8.58 -6.30
CA CYS A 11 -7.70 -8.15 -7.35
C CYS A 11 -8.47 -6.88 -6.95
N ARG A 12 -8.89 -6.77 -5.68
CA ARG A 12 -9.57 -5.55 -5.20
C ARG A 12 -8.65 -4.34 -5.11
N ILE A 13 -7.37 -4.54 -4.81
CA ILE A 13 -6.37 -3.47 -4.90
C ILE A 13 -6.21 -3.03 -6.35
N GLU A 14 -6.01 -3.97 -7.28
CA GLU A 14 -5.87 -3.69 -8.71
C GLU A 14 -7.08 -2.94 -9.28
N ASP A 15 -8.30 -3.35 -8.91
CA ASP A 15 -9.55 -2.69 -9.30
C ASP A 15 -9.63 -1.22 -8.84
N GLY A 16 -8.97 -0.87 -7.73
CA GLY A 16 -8.95 0.50 -7.22
C GLY A 16 -7.89 1.39 -7.86
N TYR A 17 -6.99 0.85 -8.68
CA TYR A 17 -6.08 1.67 -9.47
C TYR A 17 -6.82 2.25 -10.69
N CYS A 18 -7.11 3.56 -10.60
CA CYS A 18 -7.78 4.33 -11.65
C CYS A 18 -6.98 4.32 -12.96
N ALA A 19 -7.67 4.55 -14.09
CA ALA A 19 -7.07 4.67 -15.41
C ALA A 19 -6.36 6.04 -15.61
N ASN A 20 -5.51 6.43 -14.66
CA ASN A 20 -4.65 7.59 -14.78
C ASN A 20 -3.55 7.33 -15.81
N PRO A 21 -3.01 8.37 -16.48
CA PRO A 21 -1.88 8.20 -17.40
C PRO A 21 -0.64 7.56 -16.76
N TYR A 22 -0.39 7.82 -15.47
CA TYR A 22 0.79 7.33 -14.74
C TYR A 22 0.43 6.49 -13.50
N HIS A 23 -0.21 7.08 -12.47
CA HIS A 23 -0.59 6.40 -11.21
C HIS A 23 -1.74 5.39 -11.43
N ASN A 24 -1.42 4.28 -12.11
CA ASN A 24 -2.32 3.22 -12.52
C ASN A 24 -1.74 1.84 -12.14
N ARG A 25 -2.47 0.77 -12.45
CA ARG A 25 -2.09 -0.59 -12.06
C ARG A 25 -0.74 -1.04 -12.63
N SER A 26 -0.33 -0.52 -13.80
CA SER A 26 0.96 -0.85 -14.40
C SER A 26 2.11 -0.23 -13.63
N HIS A 27 1.95 1.02 -13.16
CA HIS A 27 2.91 1.67 -12.25
C HIS A 27 3.05 0.89 -10.94
N ALA A 28 1.93 0.47 -10.33
CA ALA A 28 1.96 -0.36 -9.14
C ALA A 28 2.74 -1.67 -9.37
N ALA A 29 2.50 -2.34 -10.49
CA ALA A 29 3.21 -3.57 -10.85
C ALA A 29 4.71 -3.35 -11.06
N ASP A 30 5.10 -2.22 -11.68
CA ASP A 30 6.50 -1.84 -11.87
C ASP A 30 7.22 -1.60 -10.53
N VAL A 31 6.58 -0.87 -9.61
CA VAL A 31 7.13 -0.63 -8.26
C VAL A 31 7.28 -1.93 -7.48
N VAL A 32 6.31 -2.85 -7.57
CA VAL A 32 6.41 -4.19 -6.95
C VAL A 32 7.56 -5.00 -7.54
N GLN A 33 7.73 -4.98 -8.86
CA GLN A 33 8.83 -5.67 -9.53
C GLN A 33 10.18 -5.06 -9.12
N THR A 34 10.27 -3.74 -9.07
CA THR A 34 11.48 -3.03 -8.65
C THR A 34 11.83 -3.35 -7.19
N MET A 35 10.83 -3.35 -6.30
CA MET A 35 11.01 -3.75 -4.90
C MET A 35 11.53 -5.19 -4.81
N HIS A 36 11.01 -6.12 -5.62
CA HIS A 36 11.53 -7.48 -5.68
C HIS A 36 13.01 -7.52 -6.08
N MET A 37 13.41 -6.74 -7.08
CA MET A 37 14.79 -6.66 -7.54
C MET A 37 15.72 -6.06 -6.47
N LEU A 38 15.29 -5.01 -5.78
CA LEU A 38 16.07 -4.41 -4.68
C LEU A 38 16.26 -5.38 -3.53
N LEU A 39 15.21 -6.11 -3.14
CA LEU A 39 15.28 -7.11 -2.08
C LEU A 39 16.20 -8.27 -2.46
N THR A 40 16.02 -8.85 -3.64
CA THR A 40 16.71 -10.09 -4.04
C THR A 40 18.09 -9.88 -4.66
N LYS A 41 18.25 -8.87 -5.51
CA LYS A 41 19.49 -8.59 -6.26
C LYS A 41 20.26 -7.40 -5.73
N GLY A 42 19.57 -6.44 -5.11
CA GLY A 42 20.18 -5.29 -4.44
C GLY A 42 20.84 -5.60 -3.09
N GLY A 43 20.73 -6.84 -2.61
CA GLY A 43 21.43 -7.28 -1.39
C GLY A 43 20.75 -6.88 -0.08
N LEU A 44 19.48 -6.44 -0.12
CA LEU A 44 18.73 -6.10 1.10
C LEU A 44 18.14 -7.33 1.82
N MET A 45 17.99 -8.47 1.14
CA MET A 45 17.49 -9.70 1.75
C MET A 45 18.47 -10.38 2.72
N PRO A 46 19.78 -10.55 2.42
CA PRO A 46 20.69 -11.20 3.35
C PRO A 46 21.02 -10.30 4.55
N GLY A 47 20.34 -10.51 5.68
CA GLY A 47 20.72 -9.94 6.98
C GLY A 47 20.12 -8.58 7.35
N TYR A 48 19.44 -7.87 6.43
CA TYR A 48 18.89 -6.53 6.69
C TYR A 48 17.36 -6.48 6.86
N ALA A 49 16.61 -7.37 6.20
CA ALA A 49 15.15 -7.42 6.29
C ALA A 49 14.65 -8.82 6.66
N ASP A 50 13.97 -8.96 7.81
CA ASP A 50 13.29 -10.20 8.15
C ASP A 50 12.06 -10.45 7.25
N HIS A 51 11.48 -11.66 7.33
CA HIS A 51 10.34 -12.03 6.48
C HIS A 51 9.12 -11.11 6.65
N LEU A 52 8.91 -10.53 7.83
CA LEU A 52 7.79 -9.62 8.08
C LEU A 52 8.05 -8.27 7.41
N THR A 53 9.28 -7.76 7.48
CA THR A 53 9.72 -6.54 6.78
C THR A 53 9.62 -6.72 5.26
N GLN A 54 10.04 -7.88 4.74
CA GLN A 54 9.89 -8.18 3.31
C GLN A 54 8.42 -8.21 2.89
N LEU A 55 7.55 -8.87 3.68
CA LEU A 55 6.11 -8.85 3.42
C LEU A 55 5.53 -7.43 3.46
N ALA A 56 5.93 -6.62 4.44
CA ALA A 56 5.51 -5.23 4.54
C ALA A 56 5.92 -4.42 3.30
N ALA A 57 7.15 -4.60 2.82
CA ALA A 57 7.66 -3.92 1.64
C ALA A 57 6.88 -4.28 0.37
N TYR A 58 6.57 -5.56 0.15
CA TYR A 58 5.73 -5.96 -0.98
C TYR A 58 4.32 -5.40 -0.87
N LEU A 59 3.67 -5.50 0.29
CA LEU A 59 2.31 -5.00 0.47
C LEU A 59 2.22 -3.47 0.38
N ALA A 60 3.24 -2.75 0.86
CA ALA A 60 3.36 -1.31 0.70
C ALA A 60 3.50 -0.94 -0.78
N ALA A 61 4.42 -1.57 -1.52
CA ALA A 61 4.60 -1.35 -2.95
C ALA A 61 3.29 -1.59 -3.75
N VAL A 62 2.56 -2.66 -3.42
CA VAL A 62 1.25 -2.98 -4.03
C VAL A 62 0.20 -1.88 -3.78
N CYS A 63 0.24 -1.19 -2.63
CA CYS A 63 -0.82 -0.29 -2.20
C CYS A 63 -0.47 1.20 -2.28
N HIS A 64 0.78 1.56 -2.57
CA HIS A 64 1.29 2.92 -2.31
C HIS A 64 0.55 4.02 -3.08
N ASP A 65 -0.17 3.66 -4.15
CA ASP A 65 -0.96 4.57 -4.99
C ASP A 65 -2.43 4.11 -5.15
N TYR A 66 -2.91 3.26 -4.24
CA TYR A 66 -4.26 2.68 -4.33
C TYR A 66 -5.35 3.76 -4.32
N GLN A 67 -6.22 3.81 -5.34
CA GLN A 67 -7.24 4.86 -5.52
C GLN A 67 -6.69 6.26 -5.80
N HIS A 68 -5.48 6.37 -6.35
CA HIS A 68 -4.93 7.66 -6.77
C HIS A 68 -5.86 8.37 -7.77
N ILE A 69 -6.15 9.66 -7.55
CA ILE A 69 -7.13 10.42 -8.34
C ILE A 69 -6.52 11.24 -9.49
N GLY A 70 -5.19 11.16 -9.66
CA GLY A 70 -4.45 11.82 -10.74
C GLY A 70 -4.21 13.32 -10.49
N ARG A 71 -4.17 13.71 -9.21
CA ARG A 71 -3.85 15.05 -8.72
C ARG A 71 -2.80 14.94 -7.62
N THR A 72 -1.97 15.98 -7.48
CA THR A 72 -0.94 16.06 -6.45
C THR A 72 -1.54 16.48 -5.11
N ASN A 73 -0.85 16.22 -4.01
CA ASN A 73 -1.24 16.71 -2.68
C ASN A 73 -1.38 18.25 -2.64
N ASP A 74 -0.45 18.99 -3.26
CA ASP A 74 -0.55 20.45 -3.38
C ASP A 74 -1.87 20.90 -4.01
N TRP A 75 -2.29 20.25 -5.10
CA TRP A 75 -3.56 20.57 -5.76
C TRP A 75 -4.74 20.32 -4.81
N LEU A 76 -4.76 19.21 -4.08
CA LEU A 76 -5.83 18.88 -3.13
C LEU A 76 -5.93 19.94 -2.02
N VAL A 77 -4.79 20.37 -1.48
CA VAL A 77 -4.73 21.39 -0.43
C VAL A 77 -5.18 22.75 -0.96
N GLU A 78 -4.66 23.17 -2.11
CA GLU A 78 -5.01 24.45 -2.74
C GLU A 78 -6.50 24.54 -3.10
N THR A 79 -7.11 23.43 -3.53
CA THR A 79 -8.54 23.39 -3.89
C THR A 79 -9.46 23.03 -2.73
N GLN A 80 -8.92 22.81 -1.52
CA GLN A 80 -9.67 22.34 -0.35
C GLN A 80 -10.49 21.06 -0.65
N ASP A 81 -9.88 20.12 -1.38
CA ASP A 81 -10.49 18.83 -1.70
C ASP A 81 -10.87 18.06 -0.43
N GLU A 82 -11.88 17.19 -0.51
CA GLU A 82 -12.35 16.40 0.63
C GLU A 82 -11.25 15.57 1.29
N LEU A 83 -10.27 15.06 0.51
CA LEU A 83 -9.14 14.32 1.07
C LEU A 83 -8.21 15.23 1.86
N ALA A 84 -7.92 16.43 1.37
CA ALA A 84 -7.12 17.42 2.10
C ALA A 84 -7.78 17.80 3.42
N LEU A 85 -9.08 18.09 3.40
CA LEU A 85 -9.86 18.39 4.62
C LEU A 85 -9.89 17.20 5.59
N ARG A 86 -10.06 15.97 5.08
CA ARG A 86 -10.11 14.75 5.90
C ARG A 86 -8.79 14.45 6.59
N TYR A 87 -7.67 14.65 5.88
CA TYR A 87 -6.33 14.35 6.39
C TYR A 87 -5.59 15.58 6.92
N ASN A 88 -6.28 16.72 7.04
CA ASN A 88 -5.76 17.98 7.57
C ASN A 88 -4.46 18.40 6.88
N ASP A 89 -4.47 18.35 5.55
CA ASP A 89 -3.36 18.74 4.66
C ASP A 89 -2.05 17.95 4.83
N ARG A 90 -2.08 16.81 5.54
CA ARG A 90 -0.91 15.96 5.77
C ARG A 90 -0.97 14.71 4.92
N SER A 91 -0.13 14.65 3.89
CA SER A 91 -0.04 13.53 2.94
C SER A 91 -1.43 12.98 2.55
N PRO A 92 -2.37 13.81 2.02
CA PRO A 92 -3.75 13.38 1.83
C PRO A 92 -3.89 12.11 0.99
N MET A 93 -3.11 11.98 -0.08
CA MET A 93 -3.15 10.79 -0.95
C MET A 93 -2.57 9.56 -0.26
N GLU A 94 -1.40 9.65 0.37
CA GLU A 94 -0.72 8.52 1.02
C GLU A 94 -1.55 7.96 2.18
N ASN A 95 -2.20 8.85 2.96
CA ASN A 95 -3.15 8.44 3.99
C ASN A 95 -4.41 7.79 3.39
N HIS A 96 -4.90 8.28 2.24
CA HIS A 96 -6.02 7.68 1.52
C HIS A 96 -5.69 6.26 1.05
N HIS A 97 -4.53 6.07 0.43
CA HIS A 97 -4.02 4.79 -0.07
C HIS A 97 -3.99 3.74 1.05
N LEU A 98 -3.37 4.09 2.19
CA LEU A 98 -3.32 3.23 3.38
C LEU A 98 -4.70 2.93 3.94
N ALA A 99 -5.53 3.96 4.14
CA ALA A 99 -6.87 3.78 4.71
C ALA A 99 -7.73 2.85 3.86
N GLY A 100 -7.69 3.03 2.53
CA GLY A 100 -8.38 2.18 1.56
C GLY A 100 -7.91 0.73 1.63
N ALA A 101 -6.60 0.49 1.49
CA ALA A 101 -6.02 -0.85 1.48
C ALA A 101 -6.31 -1.64 2.76
N PHE A 102 -6.18 -1.00 3.94
CA PHE A 102 -6.50 -1.64 5.22
C PHE A 102 -7.99 -1.82 5.46
N SER A 103 -8.85 -0.97 4.88
CA SER A 103 -10.31 -1.13 4.99
C SER A 103 -10.80 -2.41 4.33
N LEU A 104 -10.18 -2.84 3.22
CA LEU A 104 -10.50 -4.09 2.54
C LEU A 104 -10.30 -5.31 3.45
N LEU A 105 -9.27 -5.29 4.31
CA LEU A 105 -8.98 -6.37 5.26
C LEU A 105 -10.02 -6.50 6.38
N LYS A 106 -10.97 -5.56 6.51
CA LYS A 106 -12.13 -5.71 7.41
C LYS A 106 -13.15 -6.70 6.85
N HIS A 107 -13.14 -6.97 5.54
CA HIS A 107 -14.02 -7.96 4.93
C HIS A 107 -13.45 -9.38 5.15
N PRO A 108 -14.21 -10.33 5.75
CA PRO A 108 -13.69 -11.67 6.07
C PRO A 108 -13.13 -12.43 4.86
N ASP A 109 -13.71 -12.26 3.67
CA ASP A 109 -13.24 -12.91 2.43
C ASP A 109 -11.99 -12.30 1.80
N LEU A 110 -11.56 -11.13 2.29
CA LEU A 110 -10.35 -10.43 1.83
C LEU A 110 -9.24 -10.48 2.88
N ASN A 111 -9.57 -10.82 4.14
CA ASN A 111 -8.61 -10.81 5.24
C ASN A 111 -7.70 -12.05 5.25
N PHE A 112 -6.67 -12.04 4.41
CA PHE A 112 -5.64 -13.08 4.39
C PHE A 112 -4.69 -13.05 5.61
N LEU A 113 -4.76 -11.98 6.42
CA LEU A 113 -3.98 -11.76 7.64
C LEU A 113 -4.72 -12.18 8.92
N GLN A 114 -5.94 -12.71 8.82
CA GLN A 114 -6.81 -13.00 9.99
C GLN A 114 -6.16 -13.92 11.05
N ALA A 115 -5.28 -14.82 10.63
CA ALA A 115 -4.60 -15.78 11.51
C ALA A 115 -3.23 -15.27 12.00
N MET A 116 -2.82 -14.06 11.61
CA MET A 116 -1.57 -13.46 12.04
C MET A 116 -1.66 -13.08 13.52
N PRO A 117 -0.66 -13.42 14.36
CA PRO A 117 -0.61 -12.97 15.74
C PRO A 117 -0.67 -11.44 15.82
N LYS A 118 -1.39 -10.91 16.81
CA LYS A 118 -1.60 -9.46 16.96
C LYS A 118 -0.30 -8.66 16.91
N ALA A 119 0.75 -9.09 17.61
CA ALA A 119 2.04 -8.39 17.62
C ALA A 119 2.68 -8.30 16.22
N SER A 120 2.59 -9.37 15.42
CA SER A 120 3.09 -9.38 14.04
C SER A 120 2.24 -8.50 13.13
N TYR A 121 0.92 -8.50 13.29
CA TYR A 121 0.02 -7.62 12.53
C TYR A 121 0.27 -6.15 12.84
N ASP A 122 0.42 -5.80 14.12
CA ASP A 122 0.68 -4.42 14.54
C ASP A 122 2.02 -3.92 13.98
N ARG A 123 3.07 -4.77 13.98
CA ARG A 123 4.36 -4.45 13.36
C ARG A 123 4.28 -4.34 11.84
N LEU A 124 3.59 -5.26 11.17
CA LEU A 124 3.36 -5.21 9.72
C LEU A 124 2.66 -3.90 9.34
N ARG A 125 1.58 -3.56 10.06
CA ARG A 125 0.83 -2.33 9.82
C ARG A 125 1.69 -1.08 10.01
N LYS A 126 2.50 -1.04 11.08
CA LYS A 126 3.43 0.07 11.32
C LYS A 126 4.43 0.25 10.17
N LEU A 127 5.07 -0.83 9.74
CA LEU A 127 6.02 -0.81 8.62
C LEU A 127 5.37 -0.34 7.32
N MET A 128 4.17 -0.83 7.00
CA MET A 128 3.44 -0.38 5.81
C MET A 128 3.09 1.10 5.86
N ILE A 129 2.67 1.62 7.02
CA ILE A 129 2.38 3.05 7.20
C ILE A 129 3.64 3.88 6.96
N GLU A 130 4.77 3.50 7.56
CA GLU A 130 6.04 4.20 7.39
C GLU A 130 6.51 4.19 5.93
N LEU A 131 6.40 3.04 5.25
CA LEU A 131 6.84 2.90 3.87
C LEU A 131 5.98 3.70 2.87
N VAL A 132 4.65 3.69 3.02
CA VAL A 132 3.76 4.42 2.10
C VAL A 132 3.75 5.92 2.39
N LEU A 133 3.79 6.35 3.65
CA LEU A 133 3.97 7.78 3.93
C LEU A 133 5.33 8.31 3.47
N GLY A 134 6.33 7.43 3.33
CA GLY A 134 7.64 7.77 2.77
C GLY A 134 7.67 7.93 1.24
N THR A 135 6.54 7.76 0.54
CA THR A 135 6.45 7.96 -0.92
C THR A 135 5.83 9.30 -1.32
N GLU A 136 5.47 10.16 -0.35
CA GLU A 136 5.01 11.53 -0.60
C GLU A 136 6.02 12.37 -1.40
#